data_AF-A0A537PQK5-F1
#
_entry.id   AF-A0A537PQK5-F1
#
_cell.length_a   1.000
_cell.length_b   1.000
_cell.length_c   1.000
_cell.angle_alpha   90.00
_cell.angle_beta   90.00
_cell.angle_gamma   90.00
#
_symmetry.space_group_name_H-M   'P 1'
#
loop_
_entity.id
_entity.type
_entity.pdbx_description
1 polymer ?
#
loop_
_entity_poly.entity_id
_entity_poly.type
_entity_poly.pdbx_seq_one_letter_code
_entity_poly.pdbx_strand_id
1 'polypeptide(L)' 'MAKRTPSSIASFEDRLAKEAAQWRARAQSLPPGQERNDLLCRAQQCEIAAKINAWVTSPGLQPPEEVLPSLLGKSPR' A
#
# COMPACT_ATOMS: atom_id res chain seq x y z
N MET A 1 19.24 8.07 -10.24
CA MET A 1 18.35 7.36 -9.28
C MET A 1 17.79 8.35 -8.27
N ALA A 2 16.77 9.11 -8.66
CA ALA A 2 16.07 10.01 -7.74
C ALA A 2 15.08 9.17 -6.93
N LYS A 3 15.41 8.92 -5.67
CA LYS A 3 14.46 8.38 -4.69
C LYS A 3 13.34 9.43 -4.62
N ARG A 4 12.13 9.10 -5.09
CA ARG A 4 10.95 9.94 -4.88
C ARG A 4 10.79 10.05 -3.37
N THR A 5 11.08 11.20 -2.80
CA THR A 5 10.84 11.46 -1.38
C THR A 5 9.35 11.70 -1.20
N PRO A 6 8.57 10.82 -0.55
CA PRO A 6 7.21 11.17 -0.19
C PRO A 6 7.30 12.26 0.88
N SER A 7 6.90 13.48 0.51
CA SER A 7 6.81 14.63 1.39
C SER A 7 5.91 14.29 2.59
N SER A 8 6.50 14.17 3.78
CA SER A 8 5.92 14.23 5.14
C SER A 8 4.42 13.94 5.33
N ILE A 9 3.91 12.90 4.68
CA ILE A 9 2.56 12.35 4.84
C ILE A 9 2.80 10.85 5.04
N ALA A 10 2.32 10.31 6.15
CA ALA A 10 2.37 8.88 6.45
C ALA A 10 2.06 8.05 5.19
N SER A 11 2.87 7.01 4.94
CA SER A 11 2.66 6.08 3.82
C SER A 11 1.22 5.58 3.81
N PHE A 12 0.70 5.23 2.63
CA PHE A 12 -0.64 4.65 2.50
C PHE A 12 -0.82 3.44 3.44
N GLU A 13 0.22 2.62 3.58
CA GLU A 13 0.26 1.47 4.49
C GLU A 13 0.21 1.89 5.96
N ASP A 14 0.93 2.95 6.35
CA ASP A 14 0.93 3.47 7.71
C ASP A 14 -0.46 3.99 8.11
N ARG A 15 -1.14 4.67 7.19
CA ARG A 15 -2.52 5.12 7.38
C ARG A 15 -3.49 3.96 7.57
N LEU A 16 -3.38 2.92 6.74
CA LEU A 16 -4.21 1.71 6.87
C LEU A 16 -3.92 0.95 8.16
N ALA A 17 -2.66 0.85 8.57
CA ALA A 17 -2.28 0.23 9.84
C ALA A 17 -2.88 0.98 11.04
N LYS A 18 -2.82 2.33 11.00
CA LYS A 18 -3.42 3.18 12.01
C LYS A 18 -4.94 3.03 12.08
N GLU A 19 -5.61 2.93 10.94
CA GLU A 19 -7.06 2.69 10.90
C GLU A 19 -7.42 1.29 11.42
N ALA A 20 -6.69 0.24 11.00
CA ALA A 20 -6.91 -1.12 11.51
C ALA A 20 -6.77 -1.20 13.03
N ALA A 21 -5.77 -0.53 13.60
CA ALA A 21 -5.57 -0.44 15.05
C ALA A 21 -6.74 0.26 15.75
N GLN A 22 -7.25 1.36 15.19
CA GLN A 22 -8.42 2.07 15.73
C GLN A 22 -9.68 1.21 15.71
N TRP A 23 -9.94 0.51 14.61
CA TRP A 23 -11.09 -0.39 14.49
C TRP A 23 -11.00 -1.54 15.50
N ARG A 24 -9.82 -2.13 15.71
CA ARG A 24 -9.61 -3.14 16.77
C ARG A 24 -9.81 -2.60 18.16
N ALA A 25 -9.31 -1.40 18.46
CA ALA A 25 -9.50 -0.78 19.77
C ALA A 25 -11.00 -0.58 20.07
N ARG A 26 -11.78 -0.10 19.09
CA ARG A 26 -13.25 0.02 19.21
C ARG A 26 -13.93 -1.33 19.37
N ALA A 27 -13.50 -2.34 18.60
CA ALA A 27 -14.04 -3.69 18.72
C ALA A 27 -13.77 -4.31 20.11
N GLN A 28 -12.65 -4.00 20.75
CA GLN A 28 -12.30 -4.48 22.09
C GLN A 28 -13.16 -3.84 23.19
N SER A 29 -13.63 -2.61 23.00
CA SER A 29 -14.54 -1.96 23.95
C SER A 29 -15.98 -2.47 23.88
N LEU A 30 -16.32 -3.28 22.87
CA LEU A 30 -17.68 -3.78 22.64
C LEU A 30 -17.85 -5.22 23.12
N PRO A 31 -19.05 -5.58 23.61
CA PRO A 31 -19.38 -6.97 23.88
C PRO A 31 -19.36 -7.79 22.58
N PRO A 32 -19.20 -9.13 22.68
CA PRO A 32 -19.36 -10.00 21.53
C PRO A 32 -20.73 -9.82 20.89
N GLY A 33 -20.75 -9.56 19.58
CA GLY A 33 -21.96 -9.26 18.82
C GLY A 33 -21.65 -8.80 17.40
N GLN A 34 -22.70 -8.50 16.63
CA GLN A 34 -22.58 -8.09 15.23
C GLN A 34 -21.71 -6.84 15.07
N GLU A 35 -21.93 -5.83 15.91
CA GLU A 35 -21.20 -4.55 15.83
C GLU A 35 -19.68 -4.76 16.03
N ARG A 36 -19.29 -5.58 17.01
CA ARG A 36 -17.88 -5.94 17.21
C ARG A 36 -17.31 -6.65 15.99
N ASN A 37 -18.05 -7.58 15.39
CA ASN A 37 -17.61 -8.33 14.21
C ASN A 37 -17.44 -7.42 13.00
N ASP A 38 -18.35 -6.46 12.78
CA ASP A 38 -18.26 -5.51 11.67
C ASP A 38 -17.00 -4.64 11.78
N LEU A 39 -16.64 -4.19 12.99
CA LEU A 39 -15.42 -3.44 13.25
C LEU A 39 -14.16 -4.29 13.02
N LEU A 40 -14.18 -5.57 13.42
CA LEU A 40 -13.07 -6.49 13.15
C LEU A 40 -12.91 -6.75 11.64
N CYS A 41 -14.01 -6.90 10.92
CA CYS A 41 -14.01 -7.03 9.45
C CYS A 41 -13.37 -5.81 8.79
N ARG A 42 -13.73 -4.59 9.21
CA ARG A 42 -13.10 -3.36 8.71
C ARG A 42 -11.61 -3.31 9.00
N ALA A 43 -11.19 -3.69 10.21
CA ALA A 43 -9.77 -3.75 10.55
C ALA A 43 -9.01 -4.71 9.61
N GLN A 44 -9.59 -5.88 9.33
CA GLN A 44 -9.01 -6.89 8.46
C GLN A 44 -8.95 -6.42 6.99
N GLN A 45 -9.96 -5.70 6.52
CA GLN A 45 -9.95 -5.09 5.18
C GLN A 45 -8.80 -4.09 5.02
N CYS A 46 -8.55 -3.25 6.03
CA CYS A 46 -7.41 -2.32 6.01
C CYS A 46 -6.08 -3.07 5.89
N GLU A 47 -5.91 -4.19 6.60
CA GLU A 47 -4.69 -5.00 6.51
C GLU A 47 -4.52 -5.68 5.15
N ILE A 48 -5.61 -6.19 4.59
CA ILE A 48 -5.60 -6.79 3.24
C ILE A 48 -5.26 -5.72 2.20
N ALA A 49 -5.84 -4.52 2.30
CA ALA A 49 -5.53 -3.42 1.41
C ALA A 49 -4.05 -3.02 1.48
N ALA A 50 -3.45 -3.00 2.68
CA ALA A 50 -2.03 -2.72 2.84
C ALA A 50 -1.16 -3.81 2.18
N LYS A 51 -1.52 -5.09 2.34
CA LYS A 51 -0.83 -6.22 1.69
C LYS A 51 -0.93 -6.16 0.16
N ILE A 52 -2.12 -5.84 -0.37
CA ILE A 52 -2.32 -5.67 -1.82
C ILE A 52 -1.45 -4.52 -2.34
N ASN A 53 -1.41 -3.38 -1.63
CA ASN A 53 -0.56 -2.27 -2.00
C ASN A 53 0.92 -2.67 -2.03
N ALA A 54 1.39 -3.39 -1.01
CA ALA A 54 2.75 -3.91 -0.97
C ALA A 54 3.06 -4.85 -2.17
N TRP A 55 2.08 -5.65 -2.60
CA TRP A 55 2.24 -6.50 -3.78
C TRP A 55 2.33 -5.69 -5.07
N VAL A 56 1.38 -4.79 -5.32
CA VAL A 56 1.32 -4.02 -6.57
C VAL A 56 2.49 -3.05 -6.71
N THR A 57 3.03 -2.56 -5.59
CA THR A 57 4.21 -1.67 -5.58
C THR A 57 5.54 -2.42 -5.58
N SER A 58 5.53 -3.76 -5.58
CA SER A 58 6.74 -4.57 -5.61
C SER A 58 7.46 -4.42 -6.97
N PRO A 59 8.78 -4.18 -6.99
CA PRO A 59 9.56 -3.98 -8.22
C PRO A 59 9.48 -5.14 -9.23
N GLY A 60 9.14 -6.35 -8.78
CA GLY A 60 9.01 -7.52 -9.65
C GLY A 60 7.72 -7.57 -10.48
N LEU A 61 6.75 -6.69 -10.20
CA LEU A 61 5.48 -6.57 -10.93
C LEU A 61 5.40 -5.30 -11.78
N GLN A 62 6.33 -4.37 -11.60
CA GLN A 62 6.45 -3.23 -12.49
C GLN A 62 7.21 -3.67 -13.74
N PRO A 63 6.74 -3.32 -14.96
CA PRO A 63 7.55 -3.53 -16.15
C PRO A 63 8.91 -2.85 -15.92
N PRO A 64 10.03 -3.49 -16.29
CA PRO A 64 11.32 -2.84 -16.19
C PRO A 64 11.21 -1.50 -16.92
N GLU A 65 11.48 -0.41 -16.19
CA GLU A 65 11.60 0.91 -16.79
C GLU A 65 12.64 0.75 -17.90
N GLU A 66 12.17 0.78 -19.16
CA GLU A 66 12.98 0.44 -20.33
C GLU A 66 14.33 1.12 -20.22
N VAL A 67 15.37 0.32 -19.97
CA VAL A 67 16.73 0.80 -19.98
C VAL A 67 17.10 0.98 -21.46
N LEU A 68 16.73 2.15 -22.00
CA LEU A 68 17.25 2.82 -23.19
C LEU A 68 16.97 2.18 -24.56
N PRO A 69 16.28 2.90 -25.47
CA PRO A 69 16.69 2.98 -26.87
C PRO A 69 17.70 4.13 -27.10
N SER A 70 18.16 4.83 -26.05
CA SER A 70 19.15 5.92 -26.16
C SER A 70 20.56 5.47 -26.58
N LEU A 71 20.81 4.18 -26.80
CA LEU A 71 22.06 3.68 -27.40
C LEU A 71 22.00 3.49 -28.91
N LEU A 72 20.90 3.85 -29.58
CA LEU A 72 20.91 3.99 -31.05
C LEU A 72 20.65 5.42 -31.50
N GLY A 73 21.39 6.35 -30.89
CA GLY A 73 21.80 7.53 -31.64
C GLY A 73 22.69 7.10 -32.81
N LYS A 74 22.22 7.36 -34.03
CA LYS A 74 22.98 7.56 -35.28
C LYS A 74 23.32 6.29 -36.08
N SER A 75 22.60 6.10 -37.19
CA SER A 75 23.29 6.15 -38.48
C SER A 75 22.38 6.56 -39.64
N PRO A 76 22.94 7.29 -40.62
CA PRO A 76 22.20 7.92 -41.72
C PRO A 76 22.13 7.03 -42.96
N ARG A 77 21.01 7.05 -43.67
CA ARG A 77 20.88 7.45 -45.08
C ARG A 77 19.46 7.26 -45.56
#